data_AF-A0A396M5M5-F1
#
_entry.id   AF-A0A396M5M5-F1
#
_cell.length_a   1.000
_cell.length_b   1.000
_cell.length_c   1.000
_cell.angle_alpha   90.00
_cell.angle_beta   90.00
_cell.angle_gamma   90.00
#
_symmetry.space_group_name_H-M   'P 1'
#
loop_
_entity.id
_entity.type
_entity.pdbx_description
1 polymer ?
#
loop_
_entity_poly.entity_id
_entity_poly.type
_entity_poly.pdbx_seq_one_letter_code
_entity_poly.pdbx_strand_id
1 'polypeptide(L)'
;MDSIRASVNEYSSYIDLSNYGWVSFYDFFEKINLLDNFNFKQYKKLIRSNVFNAYEYENYVFAIQPPVYIETNLAGRLHSTTQAAVQFRDGSEYYFINGRPIPAWIVNDKSSITKERFMKETDADIKGAIYESIGQQGMLDLLGAKVVDRREIVHANGDREVVELLKTDDLFKEIDNQPFAWVSMCCPSTGTHYLQGVEPHHTNAIEAIASLSPFNAKDYSFNFRA
;
A
#
# COMPACT_ATOMS: atom_id res chain seq x y z
N MET A 1 3.65 0.34 35.16
CA MET A 1 3.04 0.54 33.83
C MET A 1 1.50 0.47 33.88
N ASP A 2 0.90 0.57 35.08
CA ASP A 2 -0.54 0.36 35.27
C ASP A 2 -1.39 1.64 35.25
N SER A 3 -0.79 2.84 35.30
CA SER A 3 -1.58 4.09 35.43
C SER A 3 -2.21 4.58 34.12
N ILE A 4 -1.56 4.35 32.97
CA ILE A 4 -2.13 4.76 31.65
C ILE A 4 -3.33 3.87 31.31
N ARG A 5 -3.25 2.57 31.61
CA ARG A 5 -4.31 1.60 31.34
C ARG A 5 -5.52 1.76 32.27
N ALA A 6 -5.28 2.23 33.50
CA ALA A 6 -6.34 2.57 34.44
C ALA A 6 -7.06 3.87 34.03
N SER A 7 -6.35 4.90 33.53
CA SER A 7 -7.00 6.14 33.10
C SER A 7 -7.89 5.93 31.89
N VAL A 8 -7.50 5.13 30.88
CA VAL A 8 -8.33 4.89 29.68
C VAL A 8 -9.66 4.17 29.96
N ASN A 9 -9.84 3.54 31.12
CA ASN A 9 -11.12 2.95 31.55
C ASN A 9 -12.11 3.97 32.14
N GLU A 10 -11.71 5.23 32.32
CA GLU A 10 -12.60 6.31 32.81
C GLU A 10 -13.38 7.02 31.69
N TYR A 11 -13.12 6.66 30.43
CA TYR A 11 -13.69 7.35 29.26
C TYR A 11 -14.82 6.55 28.62
N SER A 12 -15.90 7.24 28.26
CA SER A 12 -17.00 6.71 27.46
C SER A 12 -16.53 6.38 26.03
N SER A 13 -16.69 5.12 25.59
CA SER A 13 -16.39 4.69 24.21
C SER A 13 -17.60 4.82 23.28
N TYR A 14 -18.52 5.76 23.57
CA TYR A 14 -19.78 5.87 22.85
C TYR A 14 -19.79 7.00 21.81
N ILE A 15 -18.79 7.87 21.73
CA ILE A 15 -18.75 8.92 20.70
C ILE A 15 -17.53 8.70 19.80
N ASP A 16 -17.52 7.57 19.09
CA ASP A 16 -16.52 7.25 18.07
C ASP A 16 -17.17 6.64 16.82
N LEU A 17 -16.42 6.62 15.72
CA LEU A 17 -16.88 6.13 14.41
C LEU A 17 -17.44 4.70 14.45
N SER A 18 -16.93 3.82 15.30
CA SER A 18 -17.38 2.42 15.39
C SER A 18 -18.84 2.30 15.87
N ASN A 19 -19.34 3.29 16.62
CA ASN A 19 -20.72 3.31 17.10
C ASN A 19 -21.74 3.66 16.01
N TYR A 20 -21.30 4.19 14.85
CA TYR A 20 -22.21 4.61 13.79
C TYR A 20 -23.04 3.44 13.25
N GLY A 21 -22.49 2.23 13.24
CA GLY A 21 -23.22 1.01 12.87
C GLY A 21 -24.41 0.74 13.79
N TRP A 22 -24.19 0.68 15.10
CA TRP A 22 -25.25 0.51 16.10
C TRP A 22 -26.30 1.62 16.05
N VAL A 23 -25.86 2.85 15.86
CA VAL A 23 -26.76 4.00 15.76
C VAL A 23 -27.66 3.89 14.53
N SER A 24 -27.10 3.49 13.38
CA SER A 24 -27.88 3.32 12.16
C SER A 24 -28.96 2.24 12.32
N PHE A 25 -28.65 1.17 13.05
CA PHE A 25 -29.60 0.10 13.36
C PHE A 25 -30.77 0.62 14.22
N TYR A 26 -30.49 1.30 15.34
CA TYR A 26 -31.56 1.85 16.19
C TYR A 26 -32.31 3.02 15.55
N ASP A 27 -31.66 3.81 14.68
CA ASP A 27 -32.31 4.90 13.95
C ASP A 27 -33.36 4.36 12.97
N PHE A 28 -33.14 3.18 12.39
CA PHE A 28 -34.16 2.49 11.60
C PHE A 28 -35.43 2.19 12.44
N PHE A 29 -35.28 1.57 13.61
CA PHE A 29 -36.43 1.25 14.48
C PHE A 29 -37.16 2.49 14.98
N GLU A 30 -36.44 3.58 15.24
CA GLU A 30 -37.06 4.84 15.62
C GLU A 30 -37.87 5.44 14.45
N LYS A 31 -37.34 5.40 13.22
CA LYS A 31 -38.04 5.90 12.02
C LYS A 31 -39.33 5.14 11.69
N ILE A 32 -39.41 3.85 12.01
CA ILE A 32 -40.62 3.04 11.82
C ILE A 32 -41.52 3.01 13.07
N ASN A 33 -41.26 3.89 14.04
CA ASN A 33 -42.03 4.04 15.28
C ASN A 33 -42.07 2.78 16.18
N LEU A 34 -41.03 1.93 16.10
CA LEU A 34 -40.85 0.77 16.99
C LEU A 34 -39.93 1.07 18.18
N LEU A 35 -39.23 2.20 18.16
CA LEU A 35 -38.38 2.68 19.24
C LEU A 35 -38.68 4.16 19.51
N ASP A 36 -39.10 4.50 20.73
CA ASP A 36 -39.20 5.89 21.19
C ASP A 36 -38.40 6.08 22.48
N ASN A 37 -37.18 6.58 22.36
CA ASN A 37 -36.27 6.76 23.49
C ASN A 37 -35.65 8.16 23.49
N PHE A 38 -35.85 8.91 24.57
CA PHE A 38 -35.34 10.27 24.72
C PHE A 38 -33.81 10.36 24.63
N ASN A 39 -33.09 9.46 25.32
CA ASN A 39 -31.62 9.46 25.35
C ASN A 39 -31.05 9.15 23.96
N PHE A 40 -31.63 8.18 23.24
CA PHE A 40 -31.25 7.89 21.87
C PHE A 40 -31.45 9.11 20.96
N LYS A 41 -32.57 9.84 21.10
CA LYS A 41 -32.82 11.08 20.35
C LYS A 41 -31.79 12.18 20.67
N GLN A 42 -31.33 12.32 21.92
CA GLN A 42 -30.25 13.27 22.25
C GLN A 42 -28.91 12.81 21.67
N TYR A 43 -28.60 11.53 21.79
CA TYR A 43 -27.38 10.94 21.24
C TYR A 43 -27.29 11.09 19.71
N LYS A 44 -28.41 10.95 18.99
CA LYS A 44 -28.46 11.27 17.55
C LYS A 44 -28.09 12.72 17.24
N LYS A 45 -28.44 13.69 18.09
CA LYS A 45 -28.02 15.09 17.90
C LYS A 45 -26.51 15.25 18.05
N LEU A 46 -25.90 14.56 19.01
CA LEU A 46 -24.45 14.56 19.22
C LEU A 46 -23.71 14.01 17.99
N ILE A 47 -24.14 12.87 17.46
CA ILE A 47 -23.52 12.29 16.25
C ILE A 47 -23.67 13.22 15.05
N ARG A 48 -24.84 13.83 14.89
CA ARG A 48 -25.10 14.81 13.82
C ARG A 48 -24.35 16.14 13.98
N SER A 49 -23.68 16.37 15.10
CA SER A 49 -22.83 17.56 15.32
C SER A 49 -21.47 17.47 14.61
N ASN A 50 -21.26 16.44 13.79
CA ASN A 50 -20.05 16.23 12.99
C ASN A 50 -18.79 16.04 13.86
N VAL A 51 -18.95 15.28 14.95
CA VAL A 51 -17.86 14.80 15.80
C VAL A 51 -17.38 13.45 15.26
N PHE A 52 -16.07 13.36 15.01
CA PHE A 52 -15.41 12.15 14.56
C PHE A 52 -15.14 11.19 15.71
N ASN A 53 -14.58 11.73 16.79
CA ASN A 53 -14.36 11.02 18.04
C ASN A 53 -14.47 12.03 19.20
N ALA A 54 -14.88 11.61 20.39
CA ALA A 54 -14.81 12.44 21.58
C ALA A 54 -14.24 11.67 22.76
N TYR A 55 -13.40 12.36 23.54
CA TYR A 55 -12.87 11.86 24.80
C TYR A 55 -13.42 12.71 25.94
N GLU A 56 -14.08 12.05 26.90
CA GLU A 56 -14.69 12.69 28.07
C GLU A 56 -13.76 12.56 29.28
N TYR A 57 -13.28 13.67 29.87
CA TYR A 57 -12.41 13.65 31.05
C TYR A 57 -12.94 14.58 32.14
N GLU A 58 -13.33 14.03 33.29
CA GLU A 58 -13.92 14.76 34.42
C GLU A 58 -15.06 15.71 33.96
N ASN A 59 -14.78 17.02 33.89
CA ASN A 59 -15.72 18.08 33.50
C ASN A 59 -15.45 18.63 32.09
N TYR A 60 -14.62 17.96 31.29
CA TYR A 60 -14.21 18.38 29.95
C TYR A 60 -14.56 17.32 28.90
N VAL A 61 -14.83 17.79 27.68
CA VAL A 61 -15.01 16.94 26.49
C VAL A 61 -14.09 17.42 25.39
N PHE A 62 -13.23 16.53 24.91
CA PHE A 62 -12.35 16.77 23.77
C PHE A 62 -13.01 16.18 22.53
N ALA A 63 -13.69 17.02 21.74
CA ALA A 63 -14.34 16.62 20.50
C ALA A 63 -13.41 16.82 19.30
N ILE A 64 -13.11 15.72 18.62
CA ILE A 64 -12.27 15.68 17.41
C ILE A 64 -13.16 15.85 16.19
N GLN A 65 -12.77 16.75 15.30
CA GLN A 65 -13.43 16.94 14.01
C GLN A 65 -12.95 15.90 13.00
N PRO A 66 -13.77 15.53 12.01
CA PRO A 66 -13.37 14.60 10.96
C PRO A 66 -12.11 15.05 10.21
N PRO A 67 -11.36 14.09 9.64
CA PRO A 67 -10.25 14.42 8.75
C PRO A 67 -10.75 15.26 7.57
N VAL A 68 -9.90 16.18 7.12
CA VAL A 68 -10.15 17.03 5.95
C VAL A 68 -9.80 16.34 4.63
N TYR A 69 -9.02 15.26 4.69
CA TYR A 69 -8.63 14.44 3.55
C TYR A 69 -8.50 12.97 3.95
N ILE A 70 -8.98 12.07 3.07
CA ILE A 70 -8.81 10.62 3.18
C ILE A 70 -8.53 10.08 1.77
N GLU A 71 -7.48 9.28 1.62
CA GLU A 71 -7.14 8.56 0.39
C GLU A 71 -7.23 7.05 0.59
N THR A 72 -7.90 6.37 -0.34
CA THR A 72 -8.05 4.92 -0.34
C THR A 72 -7.74 4.32 -1.70
N ASN A 73 -7.23 3.10 -1.71
CA ASN A 73 -7.12 2.30 -2.94
C ASN A 73 -8.50 1.77 -3.38
N LEU A 74 -8.54 1.08 -4.53
CA LEU A 74 -9.79 0.51 -5.10
C LEU A 74 -10.48 -0.52 -4.19
N ALA A 75 -9.75 -1.10 -3.23
CA ALA A 75 -10.30 -2.03 -2.24
C ALA A 75 -10.83 -1.32 -0.98
N GLY A 76 -10.89 0.02 -0.98
CA GLY A 76 -11.36 0.83 0.15
C GLY A 76 -10.39 0.88 1.34
N ARG A 77 -9.12 0.50 1.15
CA ARG A 77 -8.11 0.54 2.21
C ARG A 77 -7.36 1.86 2.17
N LEU A 78 -7.03 2.43 3.33
CA LEU A 78 -6.19 3.64 3.42
C LEU A 78 -4.88 3.43 2.65
N HIS A 79 -4.59 4.31 1.72
CA HIS A 79 -3.45 4.17 0.81
C HIS A 79 -3.05 5.51 0.20
N SER A 80 -1.78 5.88 0.32
CA SER A 80 -1.16 6.91 -0.50
C SER A 80 0.36 6.72 -0.54
N THR A 81 0.97 6.87 -1.72
CA THR A 81 2.44 6.81 -1.92
C THR A 81 3.06 8.18 -2.19
N THR A 82 2.24 9.24 -2.09
CA THR A 82 2.64 10.61 -2.44
C THR A 82 2.37 11.63 -1.33
N GLN A 83 1.47 11.34 -0.39
CA GLN A 83 1.14 12.19 0.75
C GLN A 83 0.55 11.38 1.91
N ALA A 84 0.18 12.05 3.01
CA ALA A 84 -0.57 11.39 4.09
C ALA A 84 -1.92 10.86 3.57
N ALA A 85 -2.24 9.60 3.92
CA ALA A 85 -3.50 8.98 3.55
C ALA A 85 -4.69 9.53 4.37
N VAL A 86 -4.42 10.12 5.54
CA VAL A 86 -5.42 10.82 6.36
C VAL A 86 -4.82 12.12 6.86
N GLN A 87 -5.52 13.24 6.69
CA GLN A 87 -5.10 14.55 7.19
C GLN A 87 -6.21 15.19 8.01
N PHE A 88 -5.87 15.76 9.16
CA PHE A 88 -6.78 16.50 10.02
C PHE A 88 -6.54 18.01 9.93
N ARG A 89 -7.54 18.78 10.33
CA ARG A 89 -7.51 20.25 10.27
C ARG A 89 -6.45 20.88 11.18
N ASP A 90 -6.08 20.18 12.25
CA ASP A 90 -5.04 20.60 13.20
C ASP A 90 -3.61 20.36 12.67
N GLY A 91 -3.48 19.78 11.47
CA GLY A 91 -2.20 19.40 10.87
C GLY A 91 -1.72 18.00 11.22
N SER A 92 -2.51 17.21 11.98
CA SER A 92 -2.18 15.81 12.24
C SER A 92 -2.31 14.98 10.96
N GLU A 93 -1.30 14.13 10.70
CA GLU A 93 -1.20 13.34 9.47
C GLU A 93 -0.94 11.86 9.80
N TYR A 94 -1.60 10.97 9.06
CA TYR A 94 -1.41 9.53 9.19
C TYR A 94 -1.16 8.89 7.83
N TYR A 95 -0.14 8.03 7.79
CA TYR A 95 0.41 7.47 6.58
C TYR A 95 0.11 5.98 6.50
N PHE A 96 -0.45 5.57 5.36
CA PHE A 96 -0.83 4.19 5.10
C PHE A 96 -0.51 3.82 3.66
N ILE A 97 -0.02 2.60 3.46
CA ILE A 97 0.01 1.98 2.14
C ILE A 97 -0.71 0.64 2.21
N ASN A 98 -1.76 0.49 1.39
CA ASN A 98 -2.57 -0.74 1.31
C ASN A 98 -3.20 -1.16 2.65
N GLY A 99 -3.50 -0.18 3.52
CA GLY A 99 -4.07 -0.37 4.85
C GLY A 99 -3.03 -0.59 5.96
N ARG A 100 -1.73 -0.72 5.63
CA ARG A 100 -0.67 -0.85 6.63
C ARG A 100 -0.20 0.52 7.10
N PRO A 101 -0.13 0.78 8.42
CA PRO A 101 0.45 2.02 8.93
C PRO A 101 1.94 2.04 8.62
N ILE A 102 2.43 3.18 8.12
CA ILE A 102 3.83 3.33 7.75
C ILE A 102 4.43 4.63 8.32
N PRO A 103 5.75 4.68 8.51
CA PRO A 103 6.43 5.93 8.84
C PRO A 103 6.31 6.98 7.73
N ALA A 104 6.09 8.24 8.12
CA ALA A 104 5.95 9.37 7.20
C ALA A 104 7.13 9.54 6.23
N TRP A 105 8.35 9.21 6.66
CA TRP A 105 9.56 9.38 5.84
C TRP A 105 9.55 8.55 4.54
N ILE A 106 8.82 7.43 4.50
CA ILE A 106 8.70 6.58 3.31
C ILE A 106 7.97 7.31 2.17
N VAL A 107 7.08 8.25 2.52
CA VAL A 107 6.28 9.02 1.56
C VAL A 107 6.89 10.41 1.34
N ASN A 108 7.22 11.11 2.43
CA ASN A 108 7.61 12.52 2.37
C ASN A 108 9.08 12.75 2.01
N ASP A 109 9.94 11.78 2.28
CA ASP A 109 11.38 11.92 2.05
C ASP A 109 11.93 10.69 1.34
N LYS A 110 11.55 10.55 0.07
CA LYS A 110 12.04 9.47 -0.80
C LYS A 110 13.57 9.51 -0.95
N SER A 111 14.21 10.65 -0.75
CA SER A 111 15.67 10.78 -0.79
C SER A 111 16.38 10.10 0.40
N SER A 112 15.68 9.94 1.53
CA SER A 112 16.17 9.20 2.70
C SER A 112 16.09 7.67 2.57
N ILE A 113 15.48 7.17 1.49
CA ILE A 113 15.45 5.75 1.16
C ILE A 113 16.79 5.40 0.51
N THR A 114 17.71 4.84 1.29
CA THR A 114 19.02 4.37 0.81
C THR A 114 19.13 2.85 0.87
N LYS A 115 20.05 2.28 0.09
CA LYS A 115 20.34 0.85 0.09
C LYS A 115 20.70 0.37 1.50
N GLU A 116 21.57 1.10 2.20
CA GLU A 116 22.01 0.75 3.55
C GLU A 116 20.83 0.72 4.53
N ARG A 117 19.90 1.66 4.41
CA ARG A 117 18.69 1.70 5.25
C ARG A 117 17.78 0.52 4.93
N PHE A 118 17.54 0.24 3.65
CA PHE A 118 16.74 -0.91 3.22
C PHE A 118 17.34 -2.24 3.70
N MET A 119 18.67 -2.41 3.59
CA MET A 119 19.35 -3.64 4.04
C MET A 119 19.32 -3.83 5.55
N LYS A 120 19.29 -2.73 6.34
CA LYS A 120 19.19 -2.79 7.81
C LYS A 120 17.78 -2.99 8.31
N GLU A 121 16.77 -2.63 7.52
CA GLU A 121 15.38 -2.82 7.89
C GLU A 121 15.08 -4.32 8.05
N THR A 122 14.36 -4.68 9.11
CA THR A 122 13.96 -6.06 9.41
C THR A 122 12.46 -6.25 9.32
N ASP A 123 11.69 -5.17 9.40
CA ASP A 123 10.25 -5.22 9.27
C ASP A 123 9.85 -5.37 7.79
N ALA A 124 9.20 -6.49 7.49
CA ALA A 124 8.75 -6.82 6.15
C ALA A 124 7.68 -5.84 5.63
N ASP A 125 6.84 -5.29 6.51
CA ASP A 125 5.82 -4.31 6.12
C ASP A 125 6.48 -2.98 5.72
N ILE A 126 7.55 -2.59 6.41
CA ILE A 126 8.35 -1.39 6.07
C ILE A 126 9.09 -1.60 4.74
N LYS A 127 9.71 -2.77 4.53
CA LYS A 127 10.35 -3.10 3.23
C LYS A 127 9.34 -3.09 2.09
N GLY A 128 8.17 -3.69 2.29
CA GLY A 128 7.08 -3.66 1.32
C GLY A 128 6.60 -2.25 1.03
N ALA A 129 6.46 -1.40 2.05
CA ALA A 129 6.09 0.00 1.91
C ALA A 129 7.14 0.82 1.13
N ILE A 130 8.44 0.57 1.35
CA ILE A 130 9.51 1.19 0.56
C ILE A 130 9.35 0.80 -0.91
N TYR A 131 9.18 -0.49 -1.20
CA TYR A 131 9.00 -0.99 -2.56
C TYR A 131 7.80 -0.35 -3.26
N GLU A 132 6.65 -0.27 -2.58
CA GLU A 132 5.43 0.35 -3.11
C GLU A 132 5.57 1.87 -3.30
N SER A 133 6.37 2.54 -2.45
CA SER A 133 6.60 4.00 -2.53
C SER A 133 7.50 4.42 -3.69
N ILE A 134 8.58 3.68 -3.94
CA ILE A 134 9.56 4.00 -5.01
C ILE A 134 9.32 3.24 -6.31
N GLY A 135 8.46 2.22 -6.26
CA GLY A 135 8.13 1.37 -7.40
C GLY A 135 9.29 0.45 -7.83
N GLN A 136 9.04 -0.37 -8.85
CA GLN A 136 10.02 -1.37 -9.30
C GLN A 136 11.31 -0.74 -9.83
N GLN A 137 11.20 0.33 -10.63
CA GLN A 137 12.38 1.01 -11.17
C GLN A 137 13.22 1.63 -10.05
N GLY A 138 12.57 2.31 -9.10
CA GLY A 138 13.27 2.85 -7.93
C GLY A 138 13.95 1.78 -7.10
N MET A 139 13.34 0.59 -6.96
CA MET A 139 13.95 -0.53 -6.24
C MET A 139 15.17 -1.09 -6.98
N LEU A 140 15.08 -1.21 -8.31
CA LEU A 140 16.17 -1.65 -9.17
C LEU A 140 17.39 -0.74 -9.04
N ASP A 141 17.15 0.57 -9.11
CA ASP A 141 18.18 1.60 -8.98
C ASP A 141 18.77 1.61 -7.56
N LEU A 142 17.90 1.51 -6.54
CA LEU A 142 18.29 1.49 -5.12
C LEU A 142 19.23 0.31 -4.79
N LEU A 143 18.92 -0.88 -5.30
CA LEU A 143 19.73 -2.07 -5.03
C LEU A 143 20.93 -2.20 -5.96
N GLY A 144 20.96 -1.44 -7.06
CA GLY A 144 22.02 -1.50 -8.06
C GLY A 144 21.99 -2.81 -8.86
N ALA A 145 20.79 -3.25 -9.27
CA ALA A 145 20.66 -4.46 -10.07
C ALA A 145 21.34 -4.27 -11.44
N LYS A 146 21.92 -5.35 -11.97
CA LYS A 146 22.68 -5.37 -13.23
C LYS A 146 22.06 -6.34 -14.20
N VAL A 147 22.17 -6.03 -15.49
CA VAL A 147 21.79 -6.94 -16.56
C VAL A 147 22.72 -8.16 -16.54
N VAL A 148 22.13 -9.34 -16.39
CA VAL A 148 22.85 -10.63 -16.39
C VAL A 148 22.64 -11.44 -17.68
N ASP A 149 21.55 -11.19 -18.40
CA ASP A 149 21.32 -11.75 -19.75
C ASP A 149 20.51 -10.73 -20.57
N ARG A 150 20.83 -10.61 -21.86
CA ARG A 150 20.16 -9.70 -22.80
C ARG A 150 19.92 -10.42 -24.11
N ARG A 151 18.68 -10.38 -24.59
CA ARG A 151 18.25 -11.09 -25.80
C ARG A 151 17.44 -10.16 -26.69
N GLU A 152 17.60 -10.35 -27.99
CA GLU A 152 16.78 -9.68 -29.00
C GLU A 152 15.90 -10.76 -29.66
N ILE A 153 14.60 -10.51 -29.66
CA ILE A 153 13.60 -11.32 -30.34
C ILE A 153 13.19 -10.56 -31.60
N VAL A 154 13.25 -11.25 -32.75
CA VAL A 154 12.73 -10.73 -34.00
C VAL A 154 11.39 -11.41 -34.28
N HIS A 155 10.31 -10.64 -34.24
CA HIS A 155 8.96 -11.10 -34.51
C HIS A 155 8.74 -11.32 -36.01
N ALA A 156 7.73 -12.12 -36.36
CA ALA A 156 7.42 -12.46 -37.75
C ALA A 156 7.04 -11.23 -38.61
N ASN A 157 6.52 -10.17 -37.98
CA ASN A 157 6.20 -8.89 -38.62
C ASN A 157 7.44 -7.98 -38.82
N GLY A 158 8.63 -8.43 -38.37
CA GLY A 158 9.89 -7.69 -38.44
C GLY A 158 10.20 -6.84 -37.21
N ASP A 159 9.28 -6.77 -36.23
CA ASP A 159 9.51 -6.01 -35.00
C ASP A 159 10.62 -6.64 -34.17
N ARG A 160 11.39 -5.78 -33.50
CA ARG A 160 12.50 -6.18 -32.62
C ARG A 160 12.16 -5.84 -31.18
N GLU A 161 12.23 -6.84 -30.32
CA GLU A 161 11.96 -6.71 -28.90
C GLU A 161 13.24 -7.09 -28.14
N VAL A 162 13.72 -6.18 -27.28
CA VAL A 162 14.85 -6.46 -26.41
C VAL A 162 14.31 -6.85 -25.04
N VAL A 163 14.78 -8.00 -24.55
CA VAL A 163 14.46 -8.54 -23.23
C VAL A 163 15.74 -8.63 -22.41
N GLU A 164 15.71 -8.09 -21.21
CA GLU A 164 16.84 -8.05 -20.28
C GLU A 164 16.46 -8.68 -18.95
N LEU A 165 17.27 -9.62 -18.47
CA LEU A 165 17.18 -10.15 -17.12
C LEU A 165 18.15 -9.37 -16.24
N LEU A 166 17.64 -8.79 -15.15
CA LEU A 166 18.40 -7.99 -14.19
C LEU A 166 18.41 -8.68 -12.83
N LYS A 167 19.55 -8.66 -12.15
CA LYS A 167 19.70 -9.23 -10.80
C LYS A 167 20.55 -8.34 -9.90
N THR A 168 20.30 -8.41 -8.59
CA THR A 168 21.19 -7.83 -7.58
C THR A 168 22.44 -8.70 -7.37
N ASP A 169 23.55 -8.07 -6.99
CA ASP A 169 24.72 -8.79 -6.50
C ASP A 169 24.52 -9.28 -5.05
N ASP A 170 23.76 -8.51 -4.25
CA ASP A 170 23.42 -8.86 -2.87
C ASP A 170 22.38 -9.97 -2.79
N LEU A 171 22.42 -10.72 -1.69
CA LEU A 171 21.50 -11.80 -1.35
C LEU A 171 20.58 -11.39 -0.20
N PHE A 172 19.32 -11.79 -0.29
CA PHE A 172 18.26 -11.37 0.62
C PHE A 172 17.69 -12.57 1.38
N LYS A 173 17.67 -12.49 2.71
CA LYS A 173 17.21 -13.59 3.57
C LYS A 173 15.73 -13.90 3.38
N GLU A 174 14.95 -12.89 3.00
CA GLU A 174 13.51 -12.98 2.80
C GLU A 174 13.13 -13.84 1.59
N ILE A 175 14.09 -14.12 0.70
CA ILE A 175 13.95 -14.98 -0.47
C ILE A 175 15.01 -16.08 -0.46
N ASP A 176 15.20 -16.72 0.69
CA ASP A 176 16.11 -17.87 0.86
C ASP A 176 17.57 -17.60 0.45
N ASN A 177 18.07 -16.41 0.79
CA ASN A 177 19.42 -15.93 0.42
C ASN A 177 19.65 -15.94 -1.11
N GLN A 178 18.62 -15.62 -1.88
CA GLN A 178 18.71 -15.41 -3.32
C GLN A 178 18.85 -13.91 -3.64
N PRO A 179 19.35 -13.56 -4.84
CA PRO A 179 19.28 -12.18 -5.33
C PRO A 179 17.85 -11.84 -5.72
N PHE A 180 17.47 -10.56 -5.69
CA PHE A 180 16.26 -10.16 -6.40
C PHE A 180 16.51 -10.20 -7.91
N ALA A 181 15.47 -10.55 -8.66
CA ALA A 181 15.52 -10.64 -10.12
C ALA A 181 14.31 -9.95 -10.75
N TRP A 182 14.56 -9.27 -11.87
CA TRP A 182 13.55 -8.64 -12.71
C TRP A 182 13.79 -8.95 -14.16
N VAL A 183 12.72 -8.95 -14.95
CA VAL A 183 12.81 -8.93 -16.40
C VAL A 183 12.26 -7.61 -16.92
N SER A 184 13.00 -7.00 -17.85
CA SER A 184 12.66 -5.77 -18.52
C SER A 184 12.42 -6.04 -20.01
N MET A 185 11.37 -5.44 -20.58
CA MET A 185 11.10 -5.48 -22.01
C MET A 185 10.43 -4.19 -22.48
N CYS A 186 10.66 -3.81 -23.74
CA CYS A 186 9.92 -2.74 -24.39
C CYS A 186 9.03 -3.35 -25.48
N CYS A 187 7.71 -3.20 -25.36
CA CYS A 187 6.77 -3.66 -26.38
C CYS A 187 6.93 -2.82 -27.65
N PRO A 188 7.27 -3.40 -28.82
CA PRO A 188 7.57 -2.64 -30.03
C PRO A 188 6.37 -1.84 -30.56
N SER A 189 5.16 -2.39 -30.44
CA SER A 189 3.95 -1.81 -31.02
C SER A 189 3.37 -0.65 -30.20
N THR A 190 3.53 -0.69 -28.88
CA THR A 190 2.98 0.34 -27.97
C THR A 190 4.05 1.27 -27.39
N GLY A 191 5.34 0.92 -27.53
CA GLY A 191 6.46 1.59 -26.86
C GLY A 191 6.43 1.46 -25.34
N THR A 192 5.57 0.60 -24.79
CA THR A 192 5.43 0.44 -23.34
C THR A 192 6.60 -0.33 -22.78
N HIS A 193 7.26 0.25 -21.77
CA HIS A 193 8.30 -0.41 -21.00
C HIS A 193 7.67 -1.19 -19.84
N TYR A 194 7.96 -2.48 -19.80
CA TYR A 194 7.58 -3.37 -18.72
C TYR A 194 8.82 -3.73 -17.93
N LEU A 195 8.71 -3.59 -16.61
CA LEU A 195 9.65 -4.14 -15.64
C LEU A 195 8.79 -5.00 -14.71
N GLN A 196 9.18 -6.25 -14.51
CA GLN A 196 8.44 -7.18 -13.66
C GLN A 196 9.42 -8.05 -12.86
N GLY A 197 9.11 -8.29 -11.58
CA GLY A 197 9.86 -9.24 -10.75
C GLY A 197 9.68 -10.68 -11.24
N VAL A 198 10.75 -11.47 -11.18
CA VAL A 198 10.75 -12.89 -11.57
C VAL A 198 11.50 -13.73 -10.54
N GLU A 199 11.32 -15.05 -10.60
CA GLU A 199 12.04 -15.97 -9.73
C GLU A 199 13.57 -15.93 -9.99
N PRO A 200 14.39 -15.98 -8.93
CA PRO A 200 15.83 -15.73 -9.04
C PRO A 200 16.62 -16.86 -9.68
N HIS A 201 16.03 -18.05 -9.84
CA HIS A 201 16.70 -19.20 -10.46
C HIS A 201 16.86 -19.05 -11.98
N HIS A 202 16.12 -18.15 -12.63
CA HIS A 202 16.24 -17.93 -14.08
C HIS A 202 17.63 -17.40 -14.44
N THR A 203 18.26 -17.96 -15.48
CA THR A 203 19.56 -17.48 -16.00
C THR A 203 19.46 -16.93 -17.42
N ASN A 204 18.29 -17.08 -18.05
CA ASN A 204 18.00 -16.68 -19.41
C ASN A 204 16.81 -15.71 -19.45
N ALA A 205 16.96 -14.61 -20.17
CA ALA A 205 15.95 -13.55 -20.24
C ALA A 205 14.65 -14.00 -20.92
N ILE A 206 14.72 -14.92 -21.89
CA ILE A 206 13.54 -15.48 -22.58
C ILE A 206 12.77 -16.41 -21.64
N GLU A 207 13.47 -17.25 -20.88
CA GLU A 207 12.82 -18.12 -19.90
C GLU A 207 12.14 -17.31 -18.78
N ALA A 208 12.79 -16.23 -18.34
CA ALA A 208 12.26 -15.34 -17.32
C ALA A 208 11.02 -14.57 -17.78
N ILE A 209 11.00 -14.02 -19.01
CA ILE A 209 9.81 -13.32 -19.52
C ILE A 209 8.69 -14.31 -19.84
N ALA A 210 9.02 -15.51 -20.32
CA ALA A 210 8.04 -16.55 -20.61
C ALA A 210 7.36 -17.05 -19.33
N SER A 211 8.04 -17.08 -18.18
CA SER A 211 7.42 -17.52 -16.91
C SER A 211 6.32 -16.58 -16.40
N LEU A 212 6.30 -15.33 -16.88
CA LEU A 212 5.24 -14.35 -16.59
C LEU A 212 4.02 -14.51 -17.51
N SER A 213 4.07 -15.46 -18.44
CA SER A 213 3.09 -15.68 -19.48
C SER A 213 2.59 -17.13 -19.45
N PRO A 214 1.37 -17.42 -19.93
CA PRO A 214 0.95 -18.80 -20.18
C PRO A 214 1.79 -19.51 -21.27
N PHE A 215 2.63 -18.78 -22.01
CA PHE A 215 3.48 -19.36 -23.06
C PHE A 215 4.77 -19.95 -22.49
N ASN A 216 5.20 -21.10 -23.02
CA ASN A 216 6.53 -21.62 -22.71
C ASN A 216 7.62 -20.85 -23.50
N ALA A 217 8.88 -20.97 -23.09
CA ALA A 217 9.99 -20.23 -23.71
C ALA A 217 10.19 -20.51 -25.21
N LYS A 218 9.77 -21.70 -25.70
CA LYS A 218 9.84 -22.05 -27.12
C LYS A 218 8.77 -21.31 -27.92
N ASP A 219 7.57 -21.21 -27.35
CA ASP A 219 6.40 -20.56 -27.95
C ASP A 219 6.44 -19.04 -27.80
N TYR A 220 7.21 -18.51 -26.85
CA TYR A 220 7.40 -17.07 -26.66
C TYR A 220 8.03 -16.41 -27.89
N SER A 221 8.84 -17.16 -28.64
CA SER A 221 9.59 -16.63 -29.78
C SER A 221 8.83 -16.55 -31.10
N PHE A 222 7.67 -17.20 -31.27
CA PHE A 222 7.02 -17.21 -32.59
C PHE A 222 5.50 -17.35 -32.49
N ASN A 223 4.80 -16.39 -33.12
CA ASN A 223 3.47 -16.51 -33.77
C ASN A 223 2.21 -15.96 -33.08
N PHE A 224 2.24 -15.34 -31.89
CA PHE A 224 0.98 -14.95 -31.23
C PHE A 224 0.71 -13.45 -31.04
N ARG A 225 1.47 -12.56 -31.70
CA ARG A 225 1.06 -11.18 -31.93
C ARG A 225 0.75 -10.98 -33.41
N ALA A 226 -0.39 -11.51 -33.86
CA ALA A 226 -1.06 -11.11 -35.09
C ALA A 226 -2.06 -9.99 -34.78
#